data_AF-A0A3D5UVY7-F1
#
_entry.id   AF-A0A3D5UVY7-F1
#
_cell.length_a   1.000
_cell.length_b   1.000
_cell.length_c   1.000
_cell.angle_alpha   90.00
_cell.angle_beta   90.00
_cell.angle_gamma   90.00
#
_symmetry.space_group_name_H-M   'P 1'
#
loop_
_entity.id
_entity.type
_entity.pdbx_description
1 polymer ?
#
loop_
_entity_poly.entity_id
_entity_poly.type
_entity_poly.pdbx_seq_one_letter_code
_entity_poly.pdbx_strand_id
1 'polypeptide(L)' 'MTVSLAAVTALVVLVTATLSGIFGMAGGMILMAYLTFAYSVGAAMMLHGATQAVSNGYRAIINRNDIVWRLVATNLTG' A
#
# COMPACT_ATOMS: atom_id res chain seq x y z
N MET A 1 -10.64 -10.26 15.83
CA MET A 1 -10.16 -10.79 14.54
C MET A 1 -9.82 -12.25 14.73
N THR A 2 -10.29 -13.15 13.86
CA THR A 2 -9.83 -14.55 13.89
C THR A 2 -8.44 -14.64 13.26
N VAL A 3 -7.64 -15.62 13.68
CA VAL A 3 -6.31 -15.88 13.11
C VAL A 3 -6.40 -16.15 11.60
N SER A 4 -7.45 -16.85 11.17
CA SER A 4 -7.72 -17.12 9.76
C SER A 4 -7.91 -15.85 8.93
N LEU A 5 -8.69 -14.88 9.44
CA LEU A 5 -8.91 -13.61 8.74
C LEU A 5 -7.60 -12.83 8.60
N ALA A 6 -6.79 -12.76 9.66
CA ALA A 6 -5.50 -12.10 9.63
C ALA A 6 -4.54 -12.75 8.61
N ALA A 7 -4.49 -14.09 8.57
CA ALA A 7 -3.67 -14.82 7.62
C ALA A 7 -4.10 -14.56 6.16
N VAL A 8 -5.40 -14.58 5.88
CA VAL A 8 -5.94 -14.25 4.55
C VAL A 8 -5.61 -12.80 4.17
N THR A 9 -5.79 -11.86 5.09
CA THR A 9 -5.45 -10.46 4.84
C THR A 9 -3.97 -10.27 4.53
N ALA A 10 -3.07 -10.91 5.28
CA ALA A 10 -1.63 -10.86 5.02
C ALA A 10 -1.29 -11.40 3.63
N LEU A 11 -1.90 -12.51 3.23
CA LEU A 11 -1.70 -13.10 1.90
C LEU A 11 -2.22 -12.19 0.78
N VAL A 12 -3.41 -11.60 0.94
CA VAL A 12 -3.97 -10.64 -0.02
C VAL A 12 -3.08 -9.40 -0.14
N VAL A 13 -2.61 -8.86 0.99
CA VAL A 13 -1.68 -7.72 1.00
C VAL A 13 -0.39 -8.07 0.25
N LEU A 14 0.18 -9.25 0.48
CA LEU A 14 1.41 -9.68 -0.20
C LEU A 14 1.21 -9.75 -1.74
N VAL A 15 0.14 -10.39 -2.19
CA VAL A 15 -0.16 -10.54 -3.63
C VAL A 15 -0.43 -9.18 -4.26
N THR A 16 -1.28 -8.36 -3.63
CA THR A 16 -1.68 -7.06 -4.18
C THR A 16 -0.55 -6.03 -4.14
N ALA A 17 0.31 -6.04 -3.12
CA ALA A 17 1.51 -5.20 -3.08
C ALA A 17 2.50 -5.58 -4.19
N THR A 18 2.66 -6.87 -4.47
CA THR A 18 3.49 -7.36 -5.60
C THR A 18 2.92 -6.87 -6.93
N LEU A 19 1.60 -7.00 -7.14
CA LEU A 19 0.93 -6.49 -8.34
C LEU A 19 1.08 -4.96 -8.48
N SER A 20 1.01 -4.22 -7.37
CA SER A 20 1.23 -2.78 -7.37
C SER A 20 2.67 -2.41 -7.73
N GLY A 21 3.65 -3.23 -7.35
CA GLY A 21 5.04 -3.07 -7.77
C GLY A 21 5.23 -3.25 -9.28
N ILE A 22 4.55 -4.24 -9.88
CA ILE A 22 4.63 -4.54 -11.32
C ILE A 22 3.89 -3.50 -12.16
N PHE A 23 2.65 -3.17 -11.80
CA PHE A 23 1.76 -2.32 -12.61
C PHE A 23 1.70 -0.85 -12.15
N GLY A 24 2.40 -0.48 -11.08
CA GLY A 24 2.43 0.86 -10.54
C GLY A 24 1.21 1.28 -9.71
N MET A 25 -0.02 0.87 -10.06
CA MET A 25 -1.25 1.37 -9.39
C MET A 25 -2.38 0.36 -9.15
N ALA A 26 -2.44 -0.76 -9.89
CA ALA A 26 -3.61 -1.65 -9.85
C ALA A 26 -3.83 -2.36 -8.49
N GLY A 27 -2.75 -2.72 -7.80
CA GLY A 27 -2.81 -3.50 -6.56
C GLY A 27 -3.59 -2.80 -5.44
N GLY A 28 -3.50 -1.46 -5.37
CA GLY A 28 -4.20 -0.68 -4.35
C GLY A 28 -5.73 -0.79 -4.43
N MET A 29 -6.29 -0.71 -5.63
CA MET A 29 -7.75 -0.79 -5.80
C MET A 29 -8.27 -2.20 -5.51
N ILE A 30 -7.53 -3.23 -5.91
CA ILE A 30 -7.87 -4.64 -5.61
C ILE A 30 -7.83 -4.87 -4.09
N LEU A 31 -6.80 -4.35 -3.42
CA LEU A 31 -6.70 -4.44 -1.97
C LEU A 31 -7.86 -3.73 -1.28
N MET A 32 -8.25 -2.54 -1.73
CA MET A 32 -9.40 -1.82 -1.17
C MET A 32 -10.73 -2.54 -1.33
N ALA A 33 -10.96 -3.18 -2.49
CA ALA A 33 -12.16 -3.99 -2.70
C ALA A 33 -12.24 -5.13 -1.67
N TYR A 34 -11.12 -5.80 -1.39
CA TYR A 34 -11.06 -6.82 -0.33
C TYR A 34 -11.24 -6.24 1.07
N LEU A 35 -10.51 -5.17 1.42
CA LEU A 35 -10.52 -4.63 2.78
C LEU A 35 -11.88 -4.07 3.19
N THR A 36 -12.57 -3.38 2.29
CA THR A 36 -13.93 -2.84 2.54
C THR A 36 -14.99 -3.93 2.65
N PHE A 37 -14.75 -5.10 2.04
CA PHE A 37 -15.59 -6.28 2.21
C PHE A 37 -15.33 -6.99 3.56
N ALA A 38 -14.07 -7.08 3.98
CA ALA A 38 -13.66 -7.87 5.14
C ALA A 38 -13.66 -7.10 6.48
N TYR A 39 -13.58 -5.78 6.45
CA TYR A 39 -13.41 -4.92 7.63
C TYR A 39 -14.40 -3.75 7.63
N SER A 40 -14.57 -3.09 8.80
CA SER A 40 -15.24 -1.79 8.84
C SER A 40 -14.46 -0.78 8.00
N VAL A 41 -15.16 0.21 7.44
CA VAL A 41 -14.54 1.24 6.57
C VAL A 41 -13.33 1.90 7.25
N GLY A 42 -13.43 2.25 8.54
CA GLY A 42 -12.31 2.83 9.28
C GLY A 42 -11.09 1.91 9.35
N ALA A 43 -11.28 0.63 9.69
CA ALA A 43 -10.19 -0.34 9.75
C ALA A 43 -9.61 -0.64 8.36
N ALA A 44 -10.46 -0.74 7.34
CA ALA A 44 -10.05 -0.91 5.95
C ALA A 44 -9.16 0.24 5.48
N MET A 45 -9.57 1.49 5.75
CA MET A 45 -8.80 2.68 5.38
C MET A 45 -7.45 2.74 6.10
N MET A 46 -7.40 2.38 7.39
CA MET A 46 -6.13 2.33 8.13
C MET A 46 -5.18 1.27 7.57
N LEU A 47 -5.67 0.05 7.36
CA LEU A 47 -4.87 -1.04 6.79
C LEU A 47 -4.40 -0.70 5.38
N HIS A 48 -5.27 -0.09 4.57
CA HIS A 48 -4.89 0.35 3.24
C HIS A 48 -3.83 1.45 3.27
N GLY A 49 -4.01 2.48 4.09
CA GLY A 49 -3.03 3.55 4.25
C GLY A 49 -1.66 3.03 4.68
N ALA A 50 -1.63 2.14 5.68
CA ALA A 50 -0.38 1.54 6.17
C ALA A 50 0.31 0.70 5.09
N THR A 51 -0.42 -0.19 4.42
CA THR A 51 0.13 -1.04 3.35
C THR A 51 0.59 -0.22 2.14
N GLN A 52 -0.11 0.86 1.81
CA GLN A 52 0.28 1.77 0.75
C GLN A 52 1.52 2.59 1.12
N ALA A 53 1.62 3.09 2.35
CA ALA A 53 2.81 3.80 2.80
C ALA A 53 4.06 2.89 2.71
N VAL A 54 3.92 1.62 3.13
CA VAL A 54 5.01 0.64 3.03
C VAL A 54 5.33 0.31 1.57
N SER A 55 4.33 0.04 0.73
CA SER A 55 4.55 -0.31 -0.69
C SER A 55 5.17 0.84 -1.49
N ASN A 56 4.61 2.04 -1.38
CA ASN A 56 5.13 3.25 -2.03
C ASN A 56 6.50 3.65 -1.46
N GLY A 57 6.67 3.54 -0.13
CA GLY A 57 7.94 3.84 0.53
C GLY A 57 9.05 2.89 0.12
N TYR A 58 8.77 1.59 0.04
CA TYR A 58 9.74 0.60 -0.45
C TYR A 58 10.16 0.91 -1.89
N ARG A 59 9.21 1.23 -2.78
CA ARG A 59 9.52 1.70 -4.14
C ARG A 59 10.41 2.94 -4.16
N ALA A 60 10.15 3.89 -3.27
CA ALA A 60 10.99 5.08 -3.16
C ALA A 60 12.41 4.74 -2.68
N ILE A 61 12.57 3.76 -1.77
CA ILE A 61 13.89 3.32 -1.27
C ILE A 61 14.70 2.61 -2.36
N ILE A 62 14.07 1.68 -3.10
CA ILE A 62 14.77 0.94 -4.17
C ILE A 62 15.19 1.89 -5.31
N ASN A 63 14.33 2.84 -5.66
CA ASN A 63 14.56 3.78 -6.77
C ASN A 63 15.11 5.13 -6.28
N ARG A 64 15.68 5.19 -5.08
CA ARG A 64 16.09 6.47 -4.43
C ARG A 64 17.09 7.31 -5.23
N ASN A 65 17.87 6.67 -6.10
CA ASN A 65 18.84 7.33 -6.96
C ASN A 65 18.17 8.01 -8.16
N ASP A 66 16.98 7.56 -8.56
CA ASP A 66 16.19 8.12 -9.66
C ASP A 66 15.22 9.21 -9.17
N ILE A 67 15.12 9.41 -7.85
CA ILE A 67 14.25 10.42 -7.24
C ILE A 67 14.94 11.79 -7.29
N VAL A 68 14.25 12.77 -7.88
CA VAL A 68 14.65 14.18 -7.83
C VAL A 68 14.25 14.77 -6.47
N TRP A 69 15.12 14.61 -5.47
CA TRP A 69 14.85 15.03 -4.08
C TRP A 69 14.54 16.52 -3.89
N ARG A 70 15.03 17.39 -4.78
CA ARG A 70 14.67 18.82 -4.78
C ARG A 70 13.17 19.02 -4.93
N LEU A 71 12.53 18.29 -5.85
CA LEU A 71 11.08 18.37 -6.06
C LEU A 71 10.33 17.82 -4.85
N VAL A 72 10.79 16.71 -4.27
CA VAL A 72 10.18 16.12 -3.07
C VAL A 72 10.19 17.12 -1.92
N ALA A 73 11.35 17.73 -1.64
CA ALA A 73 11.48 18.72 -0.57
C ALA A 73 10.55 19.93 -0.78
N THR A 74 10.52 20.51 -1.98
CA THR A 74 9.64 21.67 -2.27
C THR A 74 8.16 21.34 -2.12
N ASN A 75 7.73 20.13 -2.49
CA ASN A 75 6.32 19.72 -2.35
C ASN A 75 5.94 19.36 -0.91
N LEU A 76 6.90 18.97 -0.06
CA LEU A 76 6.65 18.66 1.35
C LEU A 76 6.64 19.89 2.26
N THR A 77 7.35 20.95 1.88
CA THR A 77 7.43 22.21 2.66
C THR A 77 6.47 23.29 2.17
N GLY A 78 5.60 22.98 1.20
CA GLY A 78 4.60 23.90 0.66
C GLY A 78 3.67 24.45 1.73
#